data_AF-A0A067E0V9-F1
#
_entry.id   AF-A0A067E0V9-F1
#
_cell.length_a   1.000
_cell.length_b   1.000
_cell.length_c   1.000
_cell.angle_alpha   90.00
_cell.angle_beta   90.00
_cell.angle_gamma   90.00
#
_symmetry.space_group_name_H-M   'P 1'
#
loop_
_entity.id
_entity.type
_entity.pdbx_description
1 polymer ?
#
loop_
_entity_poly.entity_id
_entity_poly.type
_entity_poly.pdbx_seq_one_letter_code
_entity_poly.pdbx_strand_id
1 'polypeptide(L)'
;MATGTTILGAIRSAVDSSTEVVYRDNPDSDFVKSNNFDYAIVAVGEAPYAETAGDSMTLTMLDPDPSVITNVCEAVKCVVIIISGRPIVIEPYISSVDALVAAWLPGTEGQGVTDVLFGDYGFSGKLPRSWFKTVDQLPMNVGDPHYDPLFPFDFGLKTESVPSIVARSTSAGVDGKPFVFLVMISLIFALYFT
;
A
#
# COMPACT_ATOMS: atom_id res chain seq x y z
N MET A 1 15.78 19.32 11.17
CA MET A 1 14.73 18.48 10.53
C MET A 1 15.26 17.06 10.54
N ALA A 2 14.49 16.08 11.01
CA ALA A 2 14.87 14.68 10.89
C ALA A 2 14.64 14.24 9.43
N THR A 3 15.61 13.55 8.84
CA THR A 3 15.49 12.97 7.49
C THR A 3 14.71 11.66 7.61
N GLY A 4 13.58 11.54 6.89
CA GLY A 4 12.80 10.30 6.83
C GLY A 4 13.19 9.39 5.66
N THR A 5 12.73 8.14 5.71
CA THR A 5 12.85 7.16 4.63
C THR A 5 11.49 6.93 4.01
N THR A 6 11.33 7.20 2.70
CA THR A 6 10.10 6.89 1.97
C THR A 6 9.95 5.38 1.74
N ILE A 7 8.76 4.91 1.38
CA ILE A 7 8.54 3.50 1.02
C ILE A 7 9.46 3.08 -0.15
N LEU A 8 9.65 3.93 -1.15
CA LEU A 8 10.59 3.70 -2.26
C LEU A 8 12.05 3.58 -1.77
N GLY A 9 12.46 4.48 -0.87
CA GLY A 9 13.79 4.44 -0.29
C GLY A 9 14.02 3.16 0.53
N ALA A 10 13.02 2.76 1.30
CA ALA A 10 13.04 1.54 2.08
C ALA A 10 13.12 0.29 1.19
N ILE A 11 12.31 0.22 0.14
CA ILE A 11 12.32 -0.91 -0.81
C ILE A 11 13.67 -1.06 -1.48
N ARG A 12 14.24 0.04 -2.00
CA ARG A 12 15.58 0.03 -2.59
C ARG A 12 16.68 -0.42 -1.62
N SER A 13 16.46 -0.23 -0.32
CA SER A 13 17.41 -0.65 0.71
C SER A 13 17.21 -2.10 1.15
N ALA A 14 16.00 -2.65 1.00
CA ALA A 14 15.62 -3.97 1.46
C ALA A 14 15.82 -5.08 0.41
N VAL A 15 15.63 -4.78 -0.88
CA VAL A 15 15.77 -5.77 -1.95
C VAL A 15 17.22 -6.14 -2.21
N ASP A 16 17.43 -7.32 -2.83
CA ASP A 16 18.76 -7.75 -3.24
C ASP A 16 19.36 -6.82 -4.29
N SER A 17 20.69 -6.67 -4.29
CA SER A 17 21.41 -5.83 -5.25
C SER A 17 21.21 -6.23 -6.73
N SER A 18 20.80 -7.46 -7.01
CA SER A 18 20.44 -7.93 -8.36
C SER A 18 19.01 -7.61 -8.76
N THR A 19 18.16 -7.21 -7.80
CA THR A 19 16.77 -6.80 -8.06
C THR A 19 16.76 -5.41 -8.66
N GLU A 20 16.21 -5.29 -9.86
CA GLU A 20 16.03 -3.99 -10.49
C GLU A 20 14.69 -3.38 -10.03
N VAL A 21 14.76 -2.17 -9.47
CA VAL A 21 13.60 -1.42 -8.94
C VAL A 21 13.26 -0.27 -9.87
N VAL A 22 12.13 -0.37 -10.55
CA VAL A 22 11.62 0.71 -11.41
C VAL A 22 10.50 1.46 -10.71
N TYR A 23 10.61 2.79 -10.74
CA TYR A 23 9.63 3.69 -10.15
C TYR A 23 8.89 4.47 -11.23
N ARG A 24 7.56 4.47 -11.15
CA ARG A 24 6.68 5.36 -11.92
C ARG A 24 5.52 5.81 -11.04
N ASP A 25 5.13 7.06 -11.19
CA ASP A 25 4.10 7.66 -10.34
C ASP A 25 2.67 7.28 -10.76
N ASN A 26 2.40 7.33 -12.06
CA ASN A 26 1.09 6.98 -12.64
C ASN A 26 1.30 6.19 -13.94
N PRO A 27 1.69 4.90 -13.85
CA PRO A 27 1.87 4.06 -15.02
C PRO A 27 0.53 3.67 -15.65
N ASP A 28 0.48 3.65 -16.98
CA ASP A 28 -0.60 3.01 -17.71
C ASP A 28 -0.42 1.49 -17.79
N SER A 29 -1.48 0.78 -18.16
CA SER A 29 -1.47 -0.69 -18.24
C SER A 29 -0.48 -1.22 -19.28
N ASP A 30 -0.25 -0.48 -20.37
CA ASP A 30 0.65 -0.90 -21.46
C ASP A 30 2.11 -0.89 -21.01
N PHE A 31 2.51 0.12 -20.24
CA PHE A 31 3.80 0.18 -19.59
C PHE A 31 4.00 -1.04 -18.67
N VAL A 32 3.01 -1.37 -17.83
CA VAL A 32 3.14 -2.50 -16.90
C VAL A 32 3.28 -3.83 -17.65
N LYS A 33 2.43 -4.06 -18.65
CA LYS A 33 2.42 -5.30 -19.46
C LYS A 33 3.68 -5.48 -20.31
N SER A 34 4.26 -4.39 -20.81
CA SER A 34 5.41 -4.45 -21.73
C SER A 34 6.76 -4.68 -21.04
N ASN A 35 6.84 -4.54 -19.72
CA ASN A 35 8.11 -4.56 -18.98
C ASN A 35 8.34 -5.83 -18.15
N ASN A 36 7.43 -6.82 -18.20
CA ASN A 36 7.62 -8.17 -17.61
C ASN A 36 8.08 -8.16 -16.13
N PHE A 37 7.40 -7.35 -15.30
CA PHE A 37 7.62 -7.28 -13.85
C PHE A 37 7.23 -8.58 -13.14
N ASP A 38 7.97 -8.98 -12.11
CA ASP A 38 7.61 -10.14 -11.27
C ASP A 38 6.42 -9.82 -10.37
N TYR A 39 6.41 -8.61 -9.82
CA TYR A 39 5.31 -8.04 -9.04
C TYR A 39 5.43 -6.52 -8.97
N ALA A 40 4.32 -5.89 -8.58
CA ALA A 40 4.24 -4.47 -8.30
C ALA A 40 3.84 -4.21 -6.84
N ILE A 41 4.38 -3.13 -6.28
CA ILE A 41 3.91 -2.55 -5.03
C ILE A 41 3.31 -1.17 -5.39
N VAL A 42 2.07 -0.92 -4.96
CA VAL A 42 1.33 0.31 -5.25
C VAL A 42 1.01 1.01 -3.94
N ALA A 43 1.66 2.13 -3.66
CA ALA A 43 1.39 2.94 -2.47
C ALA A 43 0.50 4.15 -2.83
N VAL A 44 -0.71 4.17 -2.29
CA VAL A 44 -1.80 5.11 -2.61
C VAL A 44 -2.61 5.46 -1.35
N GLY A 45 -3.43 6.50 -1.38
CA GLY A 45 -4.32 6.80 -0.25
C GLY A 45 -4.78 8.25 -0.13
N GLU A 46 -4.90 8.74 1.10
CA GLU A 46 -5.36 10.10 1.38
C GLU A 46 -4.20 11.10 1.35
N ALA A 47 -4.45 12.31 0.82
CA ALA A 47 -3.55 13.44 1.01
C ALA A 47 -3.53 13.88 2.50
N PRO A 48 -2.45 14.55 2.97
CA PRO A 48 -2.42 15.07 4.34
C PRO A 48 -3.53 16.10 4.60
N TYR A 49 -4.18 15.98 5.75
CA TYR A 49 -5.21 16.91 6.22
C TYR A 49 -5.14 17.07 7.75
N ALA A 50 -5.79 18.11 8.27
CA ALA A 50 -6.00 18.31 9.69
C ALA A 50 -7.39 18.91 9.94
N GLU A 51 -8.05 18.44 11.00
CA GLU A 51 -9.33 18.95 11.48
C GLU A 51 -10.39 19.02 10.36
N THR A 52 -11.05 20.17 10.18
CA THR A 52 -12.13 20.38 9.21
C THR A 52 -11.68 20.17 7.76
N ALA A 53 -10.39 20.33 7.45
CA ALA A 53 -9.88 20.04 6.11
C ALA A 53 -9.94 18.53 5.78
N GLY A 54 -10.11 17.67 6.79
CA GLY A 54 -10.29 16.23 6.64
C GLY A 54 -11.76 15.78 6.57
N ASP A 55 -12.73 16.68 6.72
CA ASP A 55 -14.14 16.31 6.64
C ASP A 55 -14.48 15.83 5.22
N SER A 56 -15.00 14.61 5.10
CA SER A 56 -15.32 14.00 3.81
C SER A 56 -16.55 13.10 3.95
N MET A 57 -17.52 13.33 3.06
CA MET A 57 -18.74 12.53 2.96
C MET A 57 -18.58 11.32 2.04
N THR A 58 -17.52 11.30 1.22
CA THR A 58 -17.30 10.23 0.23
C THR A 58 -16.26 9.22 0.67
N LEU A 59 -15.28 9.63 1.49
CA LEU A 59 -14.17 8.79 1.97
C LEU A 59 -13.49 7.99 0.84
N THR A 60 -13.38 8.60 -0.35
CA THR A 60 -12.76 8.02 -1.55
C THR A 60 -11.34 8.54 -1.74
N MET A 61 -10.46 7.73 -2.33
CA MET A 61 -9.19 8.22 -2.88
C MET A 61 -9.45 9.17 -4.05
N LEU A 62 -8.56 10.15 -4.24
CA LEU A 62 -8.59 11.04 -5.40
C LEU A 62 -7.86 10.38 -6.56
N ASP A 63 -8.25 10.71 -7.80
CA ASP A 63 -7.44 10.34 -8.96
C ASP A 63 -6.03 10.95 -8.86
N PRO A 64 -4.99 10.21 -9.28
CA PRO A 64 -5.04 9.02 -10.12
C PRO A 64 -5.08 7.67 -9.37
N ASP A 65 -5.09 7.65 -8.04
CA ASP A 65 -4.91 6.44 -7.22
C ASP A 65 -5.83 5.27 -7.59
N PRO A 66 -7.18 5.44 -7.70
CA PRO A 66 -8.07 4.40 -8.22
C PRO A 66 -7.63 3.79 -9.55
N SER A 67 -7.21 4.64 -10.48
CA SER A 67 -6.81 4.25 -11.83
C SER A 67 -5.46 3.52 -11.82
N VAL A 68 -4.53 3.94 -10.95
CA VAL A 68 -3.24 3.25 -10.74
C VAL A 68 -3.44 1.84 -10.22
N ILE A 69 -4.30 1.65 -9.21
CA ILE A 69 -4.60 0.32 -8.67
C ILE A 69 -5.11 -0.59 -9.80
N THR A 70 -6.11 -0.14 -10.55
CA THR A 70 -6.69 -0.92 -11.66
C THR A 70 -5.64 -1.23 -12.73
N ASN A 71 -4.93 -0.21 -13.23
CA ASN A 71 -3.98 -0.37 -14.34
C ASN A 71 -2.83 -1.33 -14.01
N VAL A 72 -2.34 -1.29 -12.77
CA VAL A 72 -1.22 -2.10 -12.32
C VAL A 72 -1.68 -3.49 -11.91
N CYS A 73 -2.69 -3.60 -11.05
CA CYS A 73 -3.05 -4.89 -10.46
C CYS A 73 -3.80 -5.83 -11.41
N GLU A 74 -4.40 -5.31 -12.48
CA GLU A 74 -4.92 -6.16 -13.57
C GLU A 74 -3.81 -6.68 -14.51
N ALA A 75 -2.62 -6.08 -14.47
CA ALA A 75 -1.53 -6.37 -15.40
C ALA A 75 -0.44 -7.28 -14.81
N VAL A 76 -0.22 -7.22 -13.50
CA VAL A 76 0.83 -7.98 -12.80
C VAL A 76 0.40 -8.25 -11.36
N LYS A 77 0.99 -9.28 -10.74
CA LYS A 77 0.81 -9.55 -9.31
C LYS A 77 1.09 -8.29 -8.48
N CYS A 78 0.16 -7.89 -7.63
CA CYS A 78 0.11 -6.54 -7.08
C CYS A 78 -0.18 -6.51 -5.58
N VAL A 79 0.67 -5.82 -4.83
CA VAL A 79 0.45 -5.47 -3.42
C VAL A 79 0.08 -4.00 -3.32
N VAL A 80 -1.12 -3.71 -2.81
CA VAL A 80 -1.57 -2.34 -2.57
C VAL A 80 -1.34 -1.96 -1.11
N ILE A 81 -0.66 -0.84 -0.88
CA ILE A 81 -0.44 -0.23 0.42
C ILE A 81 -1.30 1.03 0.50
N ILE A 82 -2.26 1.03 1.41
CA ILE A 82 -3.14 2.16 1.68
C ILE A 82 -2.56 3.01 2.80
N ILE A 83 -2.27 4.27 2.48
CA ILE A 83 -1.85 5.32 3.41
C ILE A 83 -3.05 6.21 3.72
N SER A 84 -3.67 6.04 4.88
CA SER A 84 -4.88 6.78 5.23
C SER A 84 -5.00 7.03 6.74
N GLY A 85 -5.70 8.09 7.13
CA GLY A 85 -5.98 8.36 8.53
C GLY A 85 -7.11 7.51 9.11
N ARG A 86 -7.85 6.80 8.25
CA ARG A 86 -9.12 6.13 8.54
C ARG A 86 -9.46 5.08 7.46
N PRO A 87 -10.45 4.20 7.69
CA PRO A 87 -11.03 3.39 6.62
C PRO A 87 -11.57 4.28 5.50
N ILE A 88 -11.27 3.89 4.26
CA ILE A 88 -11.71 4.55 3.02
C ILE A 88 -12.37 3.54 2.09
N VAL A 89 -13.07 4.01 1.06
CA VAL A 89 -13.67 3.15 0.03
C VAL A 89 -12.58 2.33 -0.66
N ILE A 90 -12.64 1.01 -0.49
CA ILE A 90 -11.69 0.07 -1.10
C ILE A 90 -12.36 -1.14 -1.77
N GLU A 91 -13.63 -1.43 -1.43
CA GLU A 91 -14.39 -2.57 -1.96
C GLU A 91 -14.28 -2.76 -3.49
N PRO A 92 -14.36 -1.70 -4.32
CA PRO A 92 -14.27 -1.86 -5.78
C PRO A 92 -12.96 -2.46 -6.29
N TYR A 93 -11.88 -2.39 -5.53
CA TYR A 93 -10.55 -2.84 -5.94
C TYR A 93 -10.16 -4.19 -5.33
N ILE A 94 -10.90 -4.69 -4.33
CA ILE A 94 -10.52 -5.91 -3.59
C ILE A 94 -10.37 -7.13 -4.51
N SER A 95 -11.15 -7.22 -5.58
CA SER A 95 -11.07 -8.35 -6.51
C SER A 95 -9.86 -8.33 -7.44
N SER A 96 -9.21 -7.18 -7.63
CA SER A 96 -8.05 -7.03 -8.52
C SER A 96 -6.71 -7.06 -7.79
N VAL A 97 -6.70 -6.87 -6.47
CA VAL A 97 -5.46 -6.85 -5.66
C VAL A 97 -5.11 -8.25 -5.14
N ASP A 98 -3.83 -8.64 -5.23
CA ASP A 98 -3.35 -9.91 -4.65
C ASP A 98 -3.13 -9.79 -3.14
N ALA A 99 -2.75 -8.60 -2.67
CA ALA A 99 -2.62 -8.28 -1.26
C ALA A 99 -2.91 -6.81 -0.99
N LEU A 100 -3.52 -6.53 0.17
CA LEU A 100 -3.85 -5.19 0.64
C LEU A 100 -3.28 -4.97 2.03
N VAL A 101 -2.55 -3.87 2.22
CA VAL A 101 -1.97 -3.46 3.51
C VAL A 101 -2.51 -2.10 3.89
N ALA A 102 -3.22 -2.01 5.01
CA ALA A 102 -3.56 -0.73 5.63
C ALA A 102 -2.39 -0.26 6.50
N ALA A 103 -1.57 0.66 5.99
CA ALA A 103 -0.38 1.16 6.67
C ALA A 103 -0.66 2.41 7.53
N TRP A 104 -1.88 2.93 7.49
CA TRP A 104 -2.31 4.14 8.21
C TRP A 104 -1.44 5.35 7.84
N LEU A 105 -0.97 6.13 8.82
CA LEU A 105 0.01 7.21 8.64
C LEU A 105 1.32 6.80 9.33
N PRO A 106 2.22 6.07 8.65
CA PRO A 106 3.33 5.34 9.30
C PRO A 106 4.50 6.23 9.78
N GLY A 107 4.44 7.54 9.53
CA GLY A 107 5.49 8.48 9.96
C GLY A 107 6.73 8.45 9.07
N THR A 108 7.90 8.72 9.64
CA THR A 108 9.16 8.92 8.91
C THR A 108 9.92 7.63 8.57
N GLU A 109 9.57 6.52 9.22
CA GLU A 109 10.33 5.27 9.16
C GLU A 109 9.71 4.28 8.16
N GLY A 110 9.79 4.58 6.86
CA GLY A 110 9.25 3.72 5.80
C GLY A 110 9.81 2.29 5.80
N GLN A 111 10.94 2.05 6.47
CA GLN A 111 11.51 0.71 6.66
C GLN A 111 10.56 -0.23 7.42
N GLY A 112 9.75 0.28 8.36
CA GLY A 112 8.78 -0.55 9.07
C GLY A 112 7.72 -1.16 8.14
N VAL A 113 7.45 -0.54 6.99
CA VAL A 113 6.56 -1.11 5.96
C VAL A 113 7.27 -2.27 5.24
N THR A 114 8.54 -2.11 4.88
CA THR A 114 9.29 -3.14 4.15
C THR A 114 9.69 -4.34 5.02
N ASP A 115 9.93 -4.10 6.32
CA ASP A 115 10.23 -5.13 7.32
C ASP A 115 9.18 -6.25 7.32
N VAL A 116 7.89 -5.90 7.17
CA VAL A 116 6.80 -6.89 7.11
C VAL A 116 6.47 -7.34 5.69
N LEU A 117 6.62 -6.47 4.68
CA LEU A 117 6.38 -6.84 3.28
C LEU A 117 7.37 -7.88 2.76
N PHE A 118 8.64 -7.78 3.15
CA PHE A 118 9.68 -8.73 2.76
C PHE A 118 9.92 -9.84 3.79
N GLY A 119 9.15 -9.83 4.90
CA GLY A 119 9.07 -10.95 5.83
C GLY A 119 10.22 -11.04 6.82
N ASP A 120 10.94 -9.94 7.09
CA ASP A 120 11.82 -9.87 8.28
C ASP A 120 10.99 -10.05 9.55
N TYR A 121 9.76 -9.51 9.54
CA TYR A 121 8.74 -9.74 10.55
C TYR A 121 7.43 -10.21 9.93
N GLY A 122 6.63 -10.91 10.73
CA GLY A 122 5.27 -11.28 10.36
C GLY A 122 4.26 -10.14 10.53
N PHE A 123 3.27 -10.06 9.65
CA PHE A 123 2.10 -9.21 9.88
C PHE A 123 1.36 -9.69 11.14
N SER A 124 1.07 -8.78 12.05
CA SER A 124 0.36 -9.06 13.30
C SER A 124 -0.70 -8.02 13.67
N GLY A 125 -0.74 -6.90 12.95
CA GLY A 125 -1.68 -5.81 13.18
C GLY A 125 -3.12 -6.23 13.00
N LYS A 126 -3.99 -5.65 13.83
CA LYS A 126 -5.44 -5.85 13.80
C LYS A 126 -6.15 -4.52 13.61
N LEU A 127 -7.24 -4.51 12.87
CA LEU A 127 -8.01 -3.31 12.58
C LEU A 127 -8.57 -2.70 13.87
N PRO A 128 -8.17 -1.48 14.25
CA PRO A 128 -8.71 -0.80 15.41
C PRO A 128 -10.07 -0.15 15.12
N ARG A 129 -10.53 -0.18 13.86
CA ARG A 129 -11.81 0.37 13.37
C ARG A 129 -12.40 -0.57 12.34
N SER A 130 -13.73 -0.67 12.31
CA SER A 130 -14.46 -1.42 11.29
C SER A 130 -14.27 -0.77 9.93
N TRP A 131 -13.98 -1.57 8.91
CA TRP A 131 -13.90 -1.11 7.52
C TRP A 131 -15.26 -1.31 6.86
N PHE A 132 -15.89 -0.23 6.41
CA PHE A 132 -17.21 -0.27 5.78
C PHE A 132 -17.12 -0.79 4.33
N LYS A 133 -18.24 -1.31 3.81
CA LYS A 133 -18.41 -1.63 2.39
C LYS A 133 -18.70 -0.34 1.61
N THR A 134 -19.72 0.39 2.06
CA THR A 134 -20.14 1.67 1.49
C THR A 134 -20.26 2.74 2.58
N VAL A 135 -20.11 4.01 2.21
CA VAL A 135 -20.25 5.13 3.14
C VAL A 135 -21.68 5.29 3.68
N ASP A 136 -22.68 4.77 2.96
CA ASP A 136 -24.08 4.80 3.38
C ASP A 136 -24.36 3.96 4.63
N GLN A 137 -23.43 3.05 5.00
CA GLN A 137 -23.53 2.30 6.25
C GLN A 137 -23.18 3.15 7.48
N LEU A 138 -22.57 4.32 7.31
CA LEU A 138 -22.07 5.12 8.42
C LEU A 138 -23.20 5.91 9.11
N PRO A 139 -23.19 6.02 10.46
CA PRO A 139 -22.25 5.39 11.39
C PRO A 139 -22.54 3.87 11.58
N MET A 140 -21.47 3.07 11.59
CA MET A 140 -21.51 1.63 11.87
C MET A 140 -20.30 1.24 12.72
N ASN A 141 -20.56 0.72 13.91
CA ASN A 141 -19.55 0.30 14.88
C ASN A 141 -19.82 -1.13 15.38
N VAL A 142 -18.77 -1.75 15.92
CA VAL A 142 -18.88 -3.07 16.56
C VAL A 142 -19.96 -3.06 17.65
N GLY A 143 -20.89 -3.99 17.56
CA GLY A 143 -22.03 -4.10 18.48
C GLY A 143 -23.33 -3.45 17.98
N ASP A 144 -23.30 -2.68 16.90
CA ASP A 144 -24.52 -2.11 16.30
C ASP A 144 -25.42 -3.21 15.71
N PRO A 145 -26.76 -3.09 15.77
CA PRO A 145 -27.67 -4.08 15.21
C PRO A 145 -27.52 -4.29 13.69
N HIS A 146 -27.08 -3.26 12.96
CA HIS A 146 -26.85 -3.25 11.52
C HIS A 146 -25.38 -3.44 11.13
N TYR A 147 -24.57 -4.04 12.01
CA TYR A 147 -23.13 -4.22 11.79
C TYR A 147 -22.82 -5.23 10.66
N ASP A 148 -22.49 -4.70 9.48
CA ASP A 148 -22.15 -5.45 8.26
C ASP A 148 -20.87 -4.89 7.57
N PRO A 149 -19.69 -5.03 8.19
CA PRO A 149 -18.45 -4.46 7.67
C PRO A 149 -17.89 -5.24 6.47
N LEU A 150 -17.09 -4.57 5.63
CA LEU A 150 -16.21 -5.22 4.65
C LEU A 150 -15.11 -6.01 5.37
N PHE A 151 -14.45 -5.36 6.32
CA PHE A 151 -13.51 -6.00 7.25
C PHE A 151 -13.91 -5.64 8.68
N PRO A 152 -14.21 -6.62 9.54
CA PRO A 152 -14.65 -6.33 10.90
C PRO A 152 -13.53 -5.72 11.76
N PHE A 153 -13.90 -5.01 12.82
CA PHE A 153 -13.00 -4.69 13.93
C PHE A 153 -12.22 -5.94 14.36
N ASP A 154 -10.95 -5.78 14.70
CA ASP A 154 -9.99 -6.85 15.05
C ASP A 154 -9.63 -7.81 13.90
N PHE A 155 -10.11 -7.53 12.67
CA PHE A 155 -9.63 -8.24 11.48
C PHE A 155 -8.15 -7.94 11.21
N GLY A 156 -7.43 -8.93 10.74
CA GLY A 156 -6.03 -8.79 10.37
C GLY A 156 -5.44 -10.16 10.10
N LEU A 157 -4.98 -10.38 8.87
CA LEU A 157 -4.28 -11.60 8.51
C LEU A 157 -2.88 -11.59 9.13
N LYS A 158 -2.34 -12.77 9.38
CA LYS A 158 -0.99 -12.93 9.92
C LYS A 158 -0.09 -13.58 8.89
N THR A 159 1.17 -13.18 8.91
CA THR A 159 2.26 -13.92 8.26
C THR A 159 3.29 -14.28 9.31
N GLU A 160 4.13 -15.27 9.01
CA GLU A 160 5.29 -15.61 9.84
C GLU A 160 6.53 -14.91 9.27
N SER A 161 7.51 -14.64 10.11
CA SER A 161 8.82 -14.17 9.63
C SER A 161 9.48 -15.25 8.78
N VAL A 162 10.14 -14.85 7.69
CA VAL A 162 10.93 -15.74 6.82
C VAL A 162 12.39 -15.29 6.66
N PRO A 163 13.17 -15.10 7.76
CA PRO A 163 14.51 -14.49 7.70
C PRO A 163 15.50 -15.28 6.84
N SER A 164 15.31 -16.60 6.71
CA SER A 164 16.17 -17.48 5.93
C SER A 164 16.05 -17.30 4.41
N ILE A 165 15.01 -16.63 3.92
CA ILE A 165 14.87 -16.26 2.50
C ILE A 165 15.60 -14.93 2.23
N VAL A 166 15.48 -13.97 3.15
CA VAL A 166 16.12 -12.65 3.07
C VAL A 166 17.66 -12.75 3.15
N ALA A 167 18.20 -13.66 3.97
CA ALA A 167 19.64 -13.90 4.06
C ALA A 167 20.26 -14.64 2.86
N ARG A 168 19.46 -15.17 1.91
CA ARG A 168 19.94 -16.09 0.86
C ARG A 168 20.03 -15.52 -0.55
N SER A 169 19.67 -14.24 -0.77
CA SER A 169 19.84 -13.64 -2.11
C SER A 169 21.27 -13.20 -2.44
N THR A 170 22.27 -13.50 -1.60
CA THR A 170 23.68 -13.18 -1.89
C THR A 170 24.47 -14.31 -2.57
N SER A 171 23.92 -15.51 -2.76
CA SER A 171 24.62 -16.58 -3.49
C SER A 171 23.72 -17.76 -3.82
N ALA A 172 23.10 -17.75 -5.01
CA ALA A 172 22.83 -18.95 -5.79
C ALA A 172 22.37 -18.53 -7.18
N GLY A 173 23.20 -18.81 -8.19
CA GLY A 173 22.88 -18.54 -9.59
C GLY A 173 21.64 -19.29 -10.03
N VAL A 174 20.65 -18.53 -10.52
CA VAL A 174 19.63 -18.96 -11.47
C VAL A 174 19.54 -17.83 -12.50
N ASP A 175 19.72 -18.18 -13.77
CA ASP A 175 19.62 -17.25 -14.89
C ASP A 175 18.19 -16.68 -15.00
N GLY A 176 18.03 -15.45 -14.51
CA GLY A 176 16.80 -14.67 -14.60
C GLY A 176 16.83 -13.54 -13.58
N LYS A 177 17.02 -12.29 -14.03
CA LYS A 177 17.03 -11.12 -13.14
C LYS A 177 15.61 -10.88 -12.59
N PRO A 178 15.41 -10.85 -11.27
CA PRO A 178 14.13 -10.45 -10.71
C PRO A 178 13.95 -8.92 -10.82
N PHE A 179 12.76 -8.50 -11.25
CA PHE A 179 12.42 -7.12 -11.59
C PHE A 179 11.17 -6.68 -10.81
N VAL A 180 11.34 -5.70 -9.94
CA VAL A 180 10.32 -5.23 -9.01
C VAL A 180 9.87 -3.82 -9.40
N PHE A 181 8.57 -3.63 -9.58
CA PHE A 181 8.00 -2.32 -9.88
C PHE A 181 7.42 -1.66 -8.64
N LEU A 182 7.68 -0.37 -8.45
CA LEU A 182 7.06 0.42 -7.40
C LEU A 182 6.34 1.65 -7.96
N VAL A 183 5.11 1.87 -7.50
CA VAL A 183 4.39 3.13 -7.66
C VAL A 183 4.27 3.82 -6.30
N MET A 184 4.63 5.10 -6.22
CA MET A 184 4.70 5.86 -4.97
C MET A 184 4.44 7.35 -5.22
N ILE A 185 3.30 7.89 -4.80
CA ILE A 185 2.96 9.30 -5.03
C ILE A 185 3.58 10.20 -3.95
N SER A 186 4.40 11.16 -4.37
CA SER A 186 4.91 12.23 -3.51
C SER A 186 4.08 13.50 -3.72
N LEU A 187 3.20 13.80 -2.77
CA LEU A 187 2.49 15.07 -2.72
C LEU A 187 3.42 16.18 -2.21
N ILE A 188 4.04 16.92 -3.13
CA ILE A 188 4.63 18.23 -2.84
C ILE A 188 3.61 19.29 -3.27
N PHE A 189 2.87 19.84 -2.32
CA PHE A 189 2.28 21.17 -2.46
C PHE A 189 2.40 21.93 -1.15
N ALA A 190 3.41 22.79 -1.07
CA ALA A 190 3.40 23.93 -0.18
C ALA A 190 4.16 25.08 -0.87
N LEU A 191 3.58 26.29 -0.75
CA LEU A 191 4.05 27.60 -1.20
C LEU A 191 3.64 27.99 -2.62
N TYR A 192 2.38 28.41 -2.81
CA TYR A 192 2.05 29.73 -3.36
C TYR A 192 0.62 30.09 -2.94
N PHE A 193 0.50 30.81 -1.82
CA PHE A 193 -0.63 31.70 -1.58
C PHE A 193 -0.05 33.13 -1.48
N THR A 194 -0.42 33.96 -2.44
CA THR A 194 -0.57 35.42 -2.31
C THR A 194 -1.99 35.75 -2.68
#